data_AF-F6FIM4-F1
#
_entry.id   AF-F6FIM4-F1
#
_cell.length_a   1.000
_cell.length_b   1.000
_cell.length_c   1.000
_cell.angle_alpha   90.00
_cell.angle_beta   90.00
_cell.angle_gamma   90.00
#
_symmetry.space_group_name_H-M   'P 1'
#
loop_
_entity.id
_entity.type
_entity.pdbx_description
1 polymer ?
#
loop_
_entity_poly.entity_id
_entity_poly.type
_entity_poly.pdbx_seq_one_letter_code
_entity_poly.pdbx_strand_id
1 'polypeptide(L)'
;MSALTKAAVATGGAAGIGGGGFLVRQLSQTPNIPIKTLVSKESTKVLLKKTGDAEAWKTKWGSYKTQDVWGLNKGAGSDVPEEFKDKCLNLLEAKVKGKESKLYSEFLSYCSRDKTIADRLSDEGRELVADTDSAFWNGKFDTYKAQTNTKTIPNITIGHTELNTSNDSLNKLKNGCKEAIQKPVTDESYSNVFQNIKEFCTK
;
A
#
# COMPACT_ATOMS: atom_id res chain seq x y z
N MET A 1 -12.07 -47.76 45.71
CA MET A 1 -12.82 -46.48 45.82
C MET A 1 -13.03 -46.00 44.38
N SER A 2 -14.03 -46.54 43.67
CA SER A 2 -15.38 -45.98 43.50
C SER A 2 -15.30 -44.58 42.85
N ALA A 3 -15.77 -44.33 41.62
CA ALA A 3 -17.04 -44.77 41.06
C ALA A 3 -16.97 -45.01 39.53
N LEU A 4 -17.51 -46.15 39.10
CA LEU A 4 -17.92 -46.45 37.73
C LEU A 4 -19.30 -45.81 37.51
N THR A 5 -19.36 -44.69 36.80
CA THR A 5 -20.64 -44.10 36.39
C THR A 5 -21.19 -44.89 35.20
N LYS A 6 -22.04 -45.87 35.50
CA LYS A 6 -22.86 -46.60 34.51
C LYS A 6 -23.80 -45.60 33.82
N ALA A 7 -23.54 -45.28 32.57
CA ALA A 7 -24.50 -44.59 31.72
C ALA A 7 -25.59 -45.59 31.31
N ALA A 8 -26.78 -45.47 31.90
CA ALA A 8 -27.97 -46.20 31.51
C ALA A 8 -28.52 -45.60 30.21
N VAL A 9 -28.40 -46.37 29.11
CA VAL A 9 -29.11 -46.08 27.86
C VAL A 9 -30.55 -46.54 28.05
N ALA A 10 -31.45 -45.60 28.31
CA ALA A 10 -32.89 -45.84 28.31
C ALA A 10 -33.41 -45.70 26.87
N THR A 11 -33.53 -46.82 26.16
CA THR A 11 -34.32 -46.92 24.93
C THR A 11 -35.75 -47.29 25.28
N GLY A 12 -36.71 -46.43 24.95
CA GLY A 12 -38.13 -46.75 25.02
C GLY A 12 -39.04 -45.56 24.71
N GLY A 13 -39.36 -45.35 23.43
CA GLY A 13 -40.39 -44.40 22.98
C GLY A 13 -40.08 -43.81 21.60
N ALA A 14 -40.89 -44.14 20.60
CA ALA A 14 -40.62 -43.95 19.17
C ALA A 14 -40.44 -42.50 18.68
N ALA A 15 -39.32 -42.24 18.01
CA ALA A 15 -39.22 -41.37 16.82
C ALA A 15 -37.90 -41.64 16.05
N GLY A 16 -38.01 -42.17 14.83
CA GLY A 16 -37.13 -41.90 13.67
C GLY A 16 -35.61 -42.11 13.76
N ILE A 17 -35.17 -43.35 13.50
CA ILE A 17 -34.00 -43.80 12.71
C ILE A 17 -32.86 -42.79 12.43
N GLY A 18 -31.68 -43.09 12.99
CA GLY A 18 -30.46 -43.26 12.19
C GLY A 18 -29.46 -42.10 12.12
N GLY A 19 -28.20 -42.42 12.39
CA GLY A 19 -27.05 -41.64 11.93
C GLY A 19 -26.25 -41.05 13.08
N GLY A 20 -25.06 -41.61 13.32
CA GLY A 20 -24.07 -41.03 14.20
C GLY A 20 -23.87 -39.56 13.87
N GLY A 21 -23.82 -38.73 14.91
CA GLY A 21 -23.45 -37.33 14.79
C GLY A 21 -22.02 -37.24 14.26
N PHE A 22 -21.91 -37.26 12.94
CA PHE A 22 -20.73 -36.79 12.23
C PHE A 22 -20.69 -35.30 12.56
N LEU A 23 -19.94 -34.94 13.59
CA LEU A 23 -19.42 -33.59 13.72
C LEU A 23 -18.53 -33.41 12.49
N VAL A 24 -19.15 -32.99 11.38
CA VAL A 24 -18.47 -32.53 10.18
C VAL A 24 -17.60 -31.39 10.69
N ARG A 25 -16.32 -31.73 10.82
CA ARG A 25 -15.19 -30.84 10.92
C ARG A 25 -15.42 -29.77 9.85
N GLN A 26 -16.00 -28.65 10.25
CA GLN A 26 -16.14 -27.45 9.43
C GLN A 26 -14.74 -26.84 9.38
N LEU A 27 -13.85 -27.57 8.71
CA LEU A 27 -12.49 -27.18 8.41
C LEU A 27 -12.62 -25.91 7.61
N SER A 28 -12.21 -24.83 8.25
CA SER A 28 -11.95 -23.50 7.75
C SER A 28 -11.40 -23.52 6.32
N GLN A 29 -12.28 -23.63 5.32
CA GLN A 29 -11.93 -23.36 3.94
C GLN A 29 -11.95 -21.85 3.81
N THR A 30 -10.83 -21.20 4.18
CA THR A 30 -10.64 -19.81 3.79
C THR A 30 -10.75 -19.76 2.27
N PRO A 31 -11.73 -19.02 1.71
CA PRO A 31 -11.90 -18.98 0.27
C PRO A 31 -10.63 -18.43 -0.37
N ASN A 32 -10.19 -18.99 -1.49
CA ASN A 32 -9.03 -18.48 -2.20
C ASN A 32 -9.38 -17.11 -2.80
N ILE A 33 -8.65 -16.06 -2.40
CA ILE A 33 -8.85 -14.67 -2.79
C ILE A 33 -7.83 -14.31 -3.88
N PRO A 34 -8.22 -13.62 -4.96
CA PRO A 34 -7.27 -13.10 -5.95
C PRO A 34 -6.26 -12.13 -5.33
N ILE A 35 -5.00 -12.19 -5.76
CA ILE A 35 -3.96 -11.26 -5.29
C ILE A 35 -4.37 -9.81 -5.55
N LYS A 36 -4.96 -9.49 -6.71
CA LYS A 36 -5.45 -8.13 -7.02
C LYS A 36 -6.38 -7.55 -5.94
N THR A 37 -7.22 -8.39 -5.33
CA THR A 37 -8.16 -7.97 -4.28
C THR A 37 -7.47 -7.73 -2.94
N LEU A 38 -6.37 -8.45 -2.67
CA LEU A 38 -5.55 -8.21 -1.48
C LEU A 38 -4.72 -6.94 -1.64
N VAL A 39 -4.12 -6.74 -2.82
CA VAL A 39 -3.31 -5.55 -3.15
C VAL A 39 -4.16 -4.29 -3.21
N SER A 40 -5.41 -4.36 -3.67
CA SER A 40 -6.30 -3.18 -3.67
C SER A 40 -6.69 -2.73 -2.25
N LYS A 41 -6.60 -3.62 -1.26
CA LYS A 41 -6.75 -3.30 0.18
C LYS A 41 -5.41 -2.94 0.83
N GLU A 42 -4.39 -2.84 -0.02
CA GLU A 42 -3.01 -2.42 0.15
C GLU A 42 -2.80 -1.06 0.84
N SER A 43 -2.64 -0.91 2.16
CA SER A 43 -2.47 0.45 2.72
C SER A 43 -1.05 1.00 2.57
N THR A 44 -0.05 0.13 2.51
CA THR A 44 1.38 0.51 2.55
C THR A 44 2.15 0.23 1.27
N LYS A 45 1.61 -0.61 0.37
CA LYS A 45 2.24 -1.02 -0.88
C LYS A 45 1.34 -0.73 -2.07
N VAL A 46 1.95 -0.48 -3.21
CA VAL A 46 1.29 -0.25 -4.50
C VAL A 46 1.94 -1.12 -5.55
N LEU A 47 1.13 -1.66 -6.45
CA LEU A 47 1.58 -2.41 -7.62
C LEU A 47 2.45 -1.52 -8.51
N LEU A 48 3.58 -2.06 -8.96
CA LEU A 48 4.40 -1.44 -9.99
C LEU A 48 3.63 -1.39 -11.31
N LYS A 49 3.49 -0.20 -11.88
CA LYS A 49 2.92 0.00 -13.21
C LYS A 49 3.91 -0.54 -14.24
N LYS A 50 3.38 -1.27 -15.23
CA LYS A 50 4.21 -1.82 -16.33
C LYS A 50 5.02 -0.72 -17.03
N THR A 51 4.44 0.47 -17.15
CA THR A 51 5.07 1.70 -17.65
C THR A 51 5.10 2.76 -16.54
N GLY A 52 6.24 3.44 -16.35
CA GLY A 52 6.40 4.55 -15.41
C GLY A 52 7.24 4.27 -14.16
N ASP A 53 7.32 3.02 -13.68
CA ASP A 53 8.08 2.66 -12.47
C ASP A 53 9.48 2.08 -12.78
N ALA A 54 10.19 2.62 -13.78
CA ALA A 54 11.42 2.04 -14.32
C ALA A 54 12.51 1.79 -13.27
N GLU A 55 12.75 2.75 -12.38
CA GLU A 55 13.77 2.63 -11.32
C GLU A 55 13.38 1.57 -10.29
N ALA A 56 12.11 1.55 -9.87
CA ALA A 56 11.62 0.54 -8.93
C ALA A 56 11.66 -0.87 -9.56
N TRP A 57 11.34 -1.01 -10.84
CA TRP A 57 11.52 -2.26 -11.59
C TRP A 57 12.97 -2.73 -11.57
N LYS A 58 13.94 -1.84 -11.80
CA LYS A 58 15.38 -2.19 -11.74
C LYS A 58 15.77 -2.68 -10.36
N THR A 59 15.34 -2.00 -9.30
CA THR A 59 15.59 -2.42 -7.91
C THR A 59 15.01 -3.81 -7.65
N LYS A 60 13.75 -4.05 -8.01
CA LYS A 60 13.09 -5.34 -7.79
C LYS A 60 13.70 -6.47 -8.61
N TRP A 61 14.07 -6.20 -9.84
CA TRP A 61 14.79 -7.15 -10.69
C TRP A 61 16.16 -7.51 -10.10
N GLY A 62 16.90 -6.52 -9.61
CA GLY A 62 18.16 -6.73 -8.90
C GLY A 62 18.00 -7.68 -7.71
N SER A 63 16.98 -7.45 -6.88
CA SER A 63 16.66 -8.34 -5.75
C SER A 63 16.14 -9.72 -6.18
N TYR A 64 15.41 -9.81 -7.29
CA TYR A 64 14.89 -11.09 -7.78
C TYR A 64 16.01 -12.00 -8.30
N LYS A 65 17.01 -11.45 -9.01
CA LYS A 65 18.11 -12.24 -9.61
C LYS A 65 18.87 -13.12 -8.61
N THR A 66 18.91 -12.72 -7.33
CA THR A 66 19.61 -13.44 -6.27
C THR A 66 18.84 -14.66 -5.76
N GLN A 67 17.51 -14.66 -5.82
CA GLN A 67 16.68 -15.77 -5.32
C GLN A 67 16.04 -16.61 -6.43
N ASP A 68 15.72 -15.99 -7.57
CA ASP A 68 15.14 -16.63 -8.76
C ASP A 68 14.00 -17.61 -8.49
N VAL A 69 13.08 -17.19 -7.62
CA VAL A 69 11.99 -18.04 -7.13
C VAL A 69 11.00 -18.47 -8.23
N TRP A 70 11.00 -17.81 -9.38
CA TRP A 70 10.12 -18.12 -10.51
C TRP A 70 10.85 -18.73 -11.72
N GLY A 71 12.17 -18.91 -11.65
CA GLY A 71 12.97 -19.54 -12.70
C GLY A 71 12.94 -18.80 -14.04
N LEU A 72 12.93 -17.47 -14.02
CA LEU A 72 12.84 -16.65 -15.23
C LEU A 72 14.20 -16.54 -15.93
N ASN A 73 14.19 -16.36 -17.25
CA ASN A 73 15.44 -16.14 -17.98
C ASN A 73 16.03 -14.76 -17.63
N LYS A 74 17.21 -14.76 -17.02
CA LYS A 74 17.85 -13.54 -16.50
C LYS A 74 18.59 -12.74 -17.57
N GLY A 75 18.84 -13.34 -18.74
CA GLY A 75 19.73 -12.77 -19.75
C GLY A 75 21.13 -12.46 -19.20
N ALA A 76 21.98 -11.86 -20.04
CA ALA A 76 23.30 -11.35 -19.64
C ALA A 76 23.26 -9.85 -19.27
N GLY A 77 22.12 -9.18 -19.46
CA GLY A 77 21.98 -7.74 -19.31
C GLY A 77 21.51 -7.29 -17.92
N SER A 78 21.68 -5.99 -17.66
CA SER A 78 21.13 -5.29 -16.49
C SER A 78 19.66 -4.89 -16.65
N ASP A 79 19.13 -4.97 -17.87
CA ASP A 79 17.77 -4.54 -18.18
C ASP A 79 16.73 -5.45 -17.53
N VAL A 80 15.59 -4.85 -17.19
CA VAL A 80 14.46 -5.57 -16.60
C VAL A 80 13.72 -6.29 -17.74
N PRO A 81 13.68 -7.62 -17.76
CA PRO A 81 12.98 -8.36 -18.81
C PRO A 81 11.48 -8.07 -18.79
N GLU A 82 10.86 -7.99 -19.97
CA GLU A 82 9.39 -7.89 -20.06
C GLU A 82 8.70 -9.11 -19.43
N GLU A 83 9.30 -10.30 -19.54
CA GLU A 83 8.81 -11.51 -18.89
C GLU A 83 8.66 -11.36 -17.37
N PHE A 84 9.56 -10.61 -16.73
CA PHE A 84 9.48 -10.33 -15.29
C PHE A 84 8.28 -9.44 -14.95
N LYS A 85 8.04 -8.40 -15.74
CA LYS A 85 6.87 -7.52 -15.57
C LYS A 85 5.57 -8.27 -15.85
N ASP A 86 5.54 -9.08 -16.90
CA ASP A 86 4.38 -9.88 -17.27
C ASP A 86 4.07 -10.94 -16.22
N LYS A 87 5.09 -11.54 -15.59
CA LYS A 87 4.89 -12.43 -14.46
C LYS A 87 4.16 -11.74 -13.31
N CYS A 88 4.55 -10.52 -12.97
CA CYS A 88 3.86 -9.73 -11.95
C CYS A 88 2.39 -9.46 -12.30
N LEU A 89 2.09 -9.10 -13.55
CA LEU A 89 0.71 -8.88 -13.98
C LEU A 89 -0.12 -10.17 -13.96
N ASN A 90 0.46 -11.30 -14.37
CA ASN A 90 -0.21 -12.60 -14.34
C ASN A 90 -0.51 -13.07 -12.91
N LEU A 91 0.38 -12.76 -11.95
CA LEU A 91 0.17 -13.12 -10.55
C LEU A 91 -1.03 -12.41 -9.91
N LEU A 92 -1.49 -11.27 -10.44
CA LEU A 92 -2.67 -10.57 -9.93
C LEU A 92 -3.95 -11.43 -9.95
N GLU A 93 -4.05 -12.32 -10.94
CA GLU A 93 -5.18 -13.24 -11.11
C GLU A 93 -5.02 -14.54 -10.32
N ALA A 94 -3.83 -14.81 -9.76
CA ALA A 94 -3.60 -15.97 -8.92
C ALA A 94 -4.42 -15.86 -7.63
N LYS A 95 -5.01 -16.98 -7.21
CA LYS A 95 -5.81 -17.05 -5.99
C LYS A 95 -4.99 -17.64 -4.85
N VAL A 96 -5.04 -17.00 -3.69
CA VAL A 96 -4.29 -17.38 -2.49
C VAL A 96 -5.20 -17.47 -1.28
N LYS A 97 -4.78 -18.23 -0.26
CA LYS A 97 -5.54 -18.37 1.00
C LYS A 97 -5.59 -17.09 1.86
N GLY A 98 -4.81 -16.07 1.51
CA GLY A 98 -4.73 -14.80 2.22
C GLY A 98 -3.34 -14.15 2.16
N LYS A 99 -3.15 -13.11 2.99
CA LYS A 99 -1.89 -12.34 3.06
C LYS A 99 -0.69 -13.16 3.55
N GLU A 100 -0.93 -14.20 4.35
CA GLU A 100 0.10 -15.12 4.86
C GLU A 100 0.65 -16.10 3.80
N SER A 101 0.10 -16.08 2.59
CA SER A 101 0.56 -16.98 1.54
C SER A 101 1.95 -16.58 1.04
N LYS A 102 2.83 -17.58 0.87
CA LYS A 102 4.16 -17.38 0.29
C LYS A 102 4.10 -16.63 -1.05
N LEU A 103 3.14 -17.00 -1.90
CA LEU A 103 2.95 -16.37 -3.21
C LEU A 103 2.60 -14.88 -3.10
N TYR A 104 1.76 -14.49 -2.13
CA TYR A 104 1.45 -13.07 -1.90
C TYR A 104 2.65 -12.30 -1.36
N SER A 105 3.43 -12.91 -0.45
CA SER A 105 4.66 -12.30 0.06
C SER A 105 5.73 -12.12 -1.03
N GLU A 106 5.90 -13.11 -1.91
CA GLU A 106 6.79 -13.03 -3.08
C GLU A 106 6.29 -11.94 -4.05
N PHE A 107 4.98 -11.92 -4.32
CA PHE A 107 4.36 -10.88 -5.14
C PHE A 107 4.63 -9.48 -4.59
N LEU A 108 4.39 -9.23 -3.31
CA LEU A 108 4.68 -7.92 -2.71
C LEU A 108 6.17 -7.58 -2.78
N SER A 109 7.04 -8.57 -2.59
CA SER A 109 8.49 -8.35 -2.63
C SER A 109 8.97 -7.88 -4.00
N TYR A 110 8.46 -8.47 -5.09
CA TYR A 110 9.01 -8.26 -6.43
C TYR A 110 8.14 -7.42 -7.37
N CYS A 111 6.84 -7.31 -7.10
CA CYS A 111 5.87 -6.64 -7.98
C CYS A 111 5.28 -5.36 -7.36
N SER A 112 5.69 -4.98 -6.16
CA SER A 112 5.17 -3.80 -5.48
C SER A 112 6.27 -2.89 -4.97
N ARG A 113 5.97 -1.60 -4.84
CA ARG A 113 6.80 -0.61 -4.15
C ARG A 113 6.05 -0.04 -2.95
N ASP A 114 6.79 0.66 -2.10
CA ASP A 114 6.19 1.44 -1.03
C ASP A 114 5.24 2.49 -1.59
N LYS A 115 4.09 2.60 -0.94
CA LYS A 115 3.09 3.62 -1.23
C LYS A 115 3.61 4.95 -0.75
N THR A 116 3.59 5.92 -1.65
CA THR A 116 3.98 7.29 -1.36
C THR A 116 2.76 8.12 -0.95
N ILE A 117 3.00 9.28 -0.35
CA ILE A 117 1.95 10.26 -0.09
C ILE A 117 1.23 10.65 -1.40
N ALA A 118 1.96 10.76 -2.52
CA ALA A 118 1.38 11.01 -3.85
C ALA A 118 0.38 9.93 -4.29
N ASP A 119 0.72 8.65 -4.08
CA ASP A 119 -0.18 7.55 -4.43
C ASP A 119 -1.46 7.60 -3.57
N ARG A 120 -1.33 7.88 -2.27
CA ARG A 120 -2.48 8.03 -1.38
C ARG A 120 -3.36 9.24 -1.75
N LEU A 121 -2.75 10.36 -2.15
CA LEU A 121 -3.49 11.52 -2.65
C LEU A 121 -4.25 11.18 -3.94
N SER A 122 -3.61 10.41 -4.84
CA SER A 122 -4.23 9.96 -6.09
C SER A 122 -5.45 9.06 -5.85
N ASP A 123 -5.43 8.22 -4.81
CA ASP A 123 -6.58 7.42 -4.39
C ASP A 123 -7.78 8.30 -3.97
N GLU A 124 -7.51 9.51 -3.46
CA GLU A 124 -8.52 10.51 -3.12
C GLU A 124 -8.86 11.46 -4.29
N GLY A 125 -8.34 11.17 -5.50
CA GLY A 125 -8.57 11.97 -6.70
C GLY A 125 -7.84 13.32 -6.69
N ARG A 126 -6.73 13.42 -5.93
CA ARG A 126 -5.94 14.65 -5.78
C ARG A 126 -4.57 14.51 -6.42
N GLU A 127 -4.08 15.61 -6.95
CA GLU A 127 -2.75 15.69 -7.56
C GLU A 127 -1.98 16.93 -7.07
N LEU A 128 -0.65 16.85 -7.16
CA LEU A 128 0.20 17.99 -6.87
C LEU A 128 -0.13 19.13 -7.85
N VAL A 129 -0.32 20.34 -7.31
CA VAL A 129 -0.54 21.50 -8.17
C VAL A 129 0.70 21.81 -9.01
N ALA A 130 0.49 22.14 -10.28
CA ALA A 130 1.57 22.53 -11.18
C ALA A 130 2.30 23.78 -10.66
N ASP A 131 3.64 23.82 -10.81
CA ASP A 131 4.46 24.95 -10.35
C ASP A 131 4.08 26.30 -10.98
N THR A 132 3.46 26.27 -12.16
CA THR A 132 3.03 27.43 -12.95
C THR A 132 1.74 28.07 -12.43
N ASP A 133 1.03 27.42 -11.52
CA ASP A 133 -0.21 27.95 -10.92
C ASP A 133 0.11 28.96 -9.80
N SER A 134 0.63 30.12 -10.20
CA SER A 134 1.07 31.17 -9.26
C SER A 134 -0.06 31.65 -8.35
N ALA A 135 -1.31 31.65 -8.82
CA ALA A 135 -2.46 32.06 -8.01
C ALA A 135 -2.68 31.10 -6.83
N PHE A 136 -2.67 29.78 -7.09
CA PHE A 136 -2.74 28.78 -6.03
C PHE A 136 -1.59 28.91 -5.04
N TRP A 137 -0.35 28.96 -5.55
CA TRP A 137 0.84 28.97 -4.70
C TRP A 137 0.94 30.24 -3.86
N ASN A 138 0.59 31.41 -4.41
CA ASN A 138 0.58 32.67 -3.66
C ASN A 138 -0.44 32.63 -2.52
N GLY A 139 -1.67 32.18 -2.80
CA GLY A 139 -2.73 32.09 -1.79
C GLY A 139 -2.43 31.05 -0.71
N LYS A 140 -1.90 29.88 -1.10
CA LYS A 140 -1.50 28.84 -0.15
C LYS A 140 -0.28 29.24 0.67
N PHE A 141 0.67 29.96 0.09
CA PHE A 141 1.81 30.50 0.84
C PHE A 141 1.36 31.43 1.96
N ASP A 142 0.48 32.39 1.67
CA ASP A 142 -0.03 33.31 2.70
C ASP A 142 -0.84 32.58 3.77
N THR A 143 -1.64 31.59 3.36
CA THR A 143 -2.40 30.75 4.30
C THR A 143 -1.49 29.91 5.19
N TYR A 144 -0.44 29.31 4.61
CA TYR A 144 0.55 28.48 5.30
C TYR A 144 1.35 29.31 6.31
N LYS A 145 1.82 30.48 5.89
CA LYS A 145 2.54 31.45 6.73
C LYS A 145 1.73 31.92 7.94
N ALA A 146 0.41 32.06 7.77
CA ALA A 146 -0.49 32.46 8.85
C ALA A 146 -0.78 31.34 9.87
N GLN A 147 -0.36 30.09 9.63
CA GLN A 147 -0.55 28.99 10.57
C GLN A 147 0.43 29.11 11.74
N THR A 148 -0.09 29.23 12.96
CA THR A 148 0.69 29.32 14.20
C THR A 148 1.12 27.92 14.69
N ASN A 149 1.91 27.20 13.89
CA ASN A 149 2.40 25.85 14.15
C ASN A 149 1.34 24.74 14.24
N THR A 150 0.07 25.02 13.91
CA THR A 150 -1.01 24.03 13.94
C THR A 150 -1.03 23.12 12.72
N LYS A 151 -0.56 23.62 11.56
CA LYS A 151 -0.51 22.89 10.31
C LYS A 151 0.83 23.10 9.61
N THR A 152 1.79 22.24 9.92
CA THR A 152 3.13 22.27 9.33
C THR A 152 3.36 21.06 8.42
N ILE A 153 4.30 21.20 7.48
CA ILE A 153 4.84 20.11 6.68
C ILE A 153 6.34 20.02 7.01
N PRO A 154 6.89 18.81 7.28
CA PRO A 154 8.31 18.64 7.56
C PRO A 154 9.19 19.29 6.48
N ASN A 155 10.33 19.84 6.90
CA ASN A 155 11.31 20.52 6.05
C ASN A 155 10.80 21.78 5.32
N ILE A 156 9.62 22.30 5.67
CA ILE A 156 9.12 23.58 5.15
C ILE A 156 9.14 24.65 6.25
N THR A 157 10.11 25.54 6.18
CA THR A 157 10.23 26.69 7.08
C THR A 157 10.02 27.98 6.32
N ILE A 158 8.89 28.64 6.58
CA ILE A 158 8.54 29.95 6.00
C ILE A 158 8.44 30.95 7.14
N GLY A 159 9.19 32.06 7.03
CA GLY A 159 9.18 33.12 8.04
C GLY A 159 7.85 33.90 8.03
N HIS A 160 7.40 34.38 9.18
CA HIS A 160 6.16 35.18 9.28
C HIS A 160 6.25 36.50 8.49
N THR A 161 7.46 37.06 8.37
CA THR A 161 7.75 38.27 7.59
C THR A 161 8.09 37.98 6.13
N GLU A 162 8.11 36.70 5.72
CA GLU A 162 8.45 36.31 4.36
C GLU A 162 7.29 36.61 3.41
N LEU A 163 7.62 37.08 2.20
CA LEU A 163 6.66 37.52 1.19
C LEU A 163 6.64 36.53 0.02
N ASN A 164 5.45 36.28 -0.51
CA ASN A 164 5.26 35.47 -1.73
C ASN A 164 5.71 36.18 -3.01
N THR A 165 6.19 37.43 -2.93
CA THR A 165 6.73 38.17 -4.07
C THR A 165 8.14 37.70 -4.46
N SER A 166 8.82 36.95 -3.59
CA SER A 166 10.10 36.32 -3.89
C SER A 166 9.89 34.90 -4.43
N ASN A 167 10.53 34.60 -5.57
CA ASN A 167 10.57 33.24 -6.12
C ASN A 167 11.16 32.24 -5.12
N ASP A 168 12.16 32.65 -4.33
CA ASP A 168 12.83 31.75 -3.37
C ASP A 168 11.86 31.28 -2.27
N SER A 169 11.01 32.18 -1.80
CA SER A 169 10.01 31.90 -0.76
C SER A 169 8.94 30.94 -1.23
N LEU A 170 8.39 31.18 -2.42
CA LEU A 170 7.44 30.25 -3.05
C LEU A 170 8.09 28.90 -3.34
N ASN A 171 9.35 28.90 -3.77
CA ASN A 171 10.08 27.68 -4.06
C ASN A 171 10.27 26.80 -2.82
N LYS A 172 10.39 27.37 -1.61
CA LYS A 172 10.40 26.57 -0.37
C LYS A 172 9.13 25.73 -0.22
N LEU A 173 7.96 26.35 -0.40
CA LEU A 173 6.68 25.64 -0.31
C LEU A 173 6.55 24.60 -1.44
N LYS A 174 6.81 25.01 -2.69
CA LYS A 174 6.72 24.10 -3.86
C LYS A 174 7.65 22.90 -3.73
N ASN A 175 8.91 23.12 -3.40
CA ASN A 175 9.90 22.05 -3.28
C ASN A 175 9.63 21.18 -2.06
N GLY A 176 9.21 21.77 -0.95
CA GLY A 176 8.78 21.01 0.23
C GLY A 176 7.57 20.13 -0.07
N CYS A 177 6.59 20.62 -0.81
CA CYS A 177 5.46 19.82 -1.30
C CYS A 177 5.93 18.68 -2.21
N LYS A 178 6.83 18.94 -3.17
CA LYS A 178 7.39 17.91 -4.05
C LYS A 178 8.13 16.83 -3.28
N GLU A 179 8.91 17.21 -2.27
CA GLU A 179 9.58 16.25 -1.39
C GLU A 179 8.54 15.45 -0.59
N ALA A 180 7.59 16.13 0.05
CA ALA A 180 6.60 15.51 0.92
C ALA A 180 5.75 14.45 0.21
N ILE A 181 5.34 14.72 -1.04
CA ILE A 181 4.54 13.75 -1.80
C ILE A 181 5.32 12.48 -2.19
N GLN A 182 6.65 12.55 -2.26
CA GLN A 182 7.51 11.42 -2.60
C GLN A 182 7.80 10.51 -1.41
N LYS A 183 7.55 10.97 -0.19
CA LYS A 183 7.83 10.19 1.03
C LYS A 183 6.87 9.00 1.14
N PRO A 184 7.33 7.89 1.73
CA PRO A 184 6.46 6.74 1.94
C PRO A 184 5.38 7.06 2.98
N VAL A 185 4.19 6.48 2.83
CA VAL A 185 3.08 6.64 3.79
C VAL A 185 3.37 6.05 5.18
N THR A 186 4.43 5.23 5.27
CA THR A 186 4.94 4.66 6.51
C THR A 186 5.89 5.61 7.25
N ASP A 187 6.31 6.72 6.63
CA ASP A 187 7.03 7.77 7.34
C ASP A 187 6.04 8.57 8.20
N GLU A 188 6.09 8.34 9.50
CA GLU A 188 5.17 8.97 10.47
C GLU A 188 5.22 10.51 10.38
N SER A 189 6.39 11.08 10.09
CA SER A 189 6.57 12.54 10.00
C SER A 189 5.68 13.14 8.92
N TYR A 190 5.50 12.44 7.80
CA TYR A 190 4.69 12.88 6.67
C TYR A 190 3.26 12.34 6.72
N SER A 191 3.07 11.13 7.25
CA SER A 191 1.76 10.51 7.40
C SER A 191 0.87 11.28 8.38
N ASN A 192 1.45 11.75 9.49
CA ASN A 192 0.74 12.55 10.49
C ASN A 192 0.28 13.90 9.96
N VAL A 193 0.99 14.47 8.99
CA VAL A 193 0.66 15.75 8.35
C VAL A 193 0.01 15.57 6.98
N PHE A 194 -0.49 14.38 6.65
CA PHE A 194 -1.08 14.09 5.35
C PHE A 194 -2.19 15.09 4.98
N GLN A 195 -3.03 15.48 5.94
CA GLN A 195 -4.08 16.49 5.70
C GLN A 195 -3.51 17.87 5.39
N ASN A 196 -2.36 18.24 5.96
CA ASN A 196 -1.68 19.49 5.66
C ASN A 196 -1.11 19.44 4.24
N ILE A 197 -0.46 18.34 3.86
CA ILE A 197 0.06 18.13 2.49
C ILE A 197 -1.10 18.23 1.49
N LYS A 198 -2.22 17.55 1.77
CA LYS A 198 -3.44 17.63 0.97
C LYS A 198 -3.94 19.07 0.83
N GLU A 199 -4.00 19.82 1.93
CA GLU A 199 -4.51 21.18 1.97
C GLU A 199 -3.60 22.20 1.25
N PHE A 200 -2.28 22.07 1.37
CA PHE A 200 -1.33 23.08 0.90
C PHE A 200 -0.66 22.75 -0.44
N CYS A 201 -0.64 21.48 -0.85
CA CYS A 201 0.11 21.04 -2.02
C CYS A 201 -0.78 20.56 -3.18
N THR A 202 -2.06 20.28 -2.94
CA THR A 202 -2.92 19.62 -3.94
C THR A 202 -4.18 20.40 -4.28
N LYS A 203 -4.76 20.08 -5.44
CA LYS A 203 -6.12 20.46 -5.82
C LYS A 203 -6.97 19.22 -5.97
#